data_AF-A0A418X5L0-F1
#
_entry.id   AF-A0A418X5L0-F1
#
_cell.length_a   1.000
_cell.length_b   1.000
_cell.length_c   1.000
_cell.angle_alpha   90.00
_cell.angle_beta   90.00
_cell.angle_gamma   90.00
#
_symmetry.space_group_name_H-M   'P 1'
#
loop_
_entity.id
_entity.type
_entity.pdbx_description
1 polymer ?
#
loop_
_entity_poly.entity_id
_entity_poly.type
_entity_poly.pdbx_seq_one_letter_code
_entity_poly.pdbx_strand_id
1 'polypeptide(L)' 'MANKTIGNRQKLVIRVEPSQRALKPRNPIALPVRQRVAGSHEKTESAKRQLQNRLLKKALDGDDKD' A
#
# COMPACT_ATOMS: atom_id res chain seq x y z
N MET A 1 -23.48 -37.14 -17.50
CA MET A 1 -23.32 -35.86 -16.79
C MET A 1 -21.89 -35.73 -16.28
N ALA A 2 -21.05 -34.98 -16.99
CA ALA A 2 -19.59 -34.99 -16.82
C ALA A 2 -19.05 -34.30 -15.55
N ASN A 3 -19.88 -33.61 -14.77
CA ASN A 3 -19.43 -32.81 -13.62
C ASN A 3 -19.80 -33.40 -12.25
N LYS A 4 -20.36 -34.62 -12.19
CA LYS A 4 -20.92 -35.19 -10.95
C LYS A 4 -19.87 -35.71 -9.94
N THR A 5 -18.57 -35.68 -10.28
CA THR A 5 -17.49 -36.28 -9.48
C THR A 5 -16.53 -35.26 -8.83
N ILE A 6 -16.70 -33.96 -9.07
CA ILE A 6 -15.80 -32.92 -8.55
C ILE A 6 -16.29 -32.38 -7.18
N GLY A 7 -17.61 -32.34 -6.95
CA GLY A 7 -18.20 -31.73 -5.74
C GLY A 7 -17.90 -32.44 -4.41
N ASN A 8 -17.61 -33.74 -4.44
CA ASN A 8 -17.41 -34.56 -3.23
C ASN A 8 -15.94 -34.90 -2.94
N ARG A 9 -14.96 -34.28 -3.61
CA ARG A 9 -13.54 -34.57 -3.34
C ARG A 9 -13.07 -33.86 -2.08
N GLN A 10 -12.66 -34.64 -1.08
CA GLN A 10 -11.90 -34.11 0.05
C GLN A 10 -10.58 -33.52 -0.48
N LYS A 11 -10.32 -32.25 -0.16
CA LYS A 11 -9.05 -31.61 -0.51
C LYS A 11 -8.00 -32.01 0.53
N LEU A 12 -6.92 -32.62 0.08
CA LEU A 12 -5.74 -32.83 0.93
C LEU A 12 -4.99 -31.50 1.07
N VAL A 13 -4.68 -31.12 2.32
CA VAL A 13 -3.93 -29.91 2.63
C VAL A 13 -2.53 -30.31 3.07
N ILE A 14 -1.52 -29.87 2.34
CA ILE A 14 -0.11 -30.05 2.70
C ILE A 14 0.36 -28.80 3.43
N ARG A 15 0.94 -28.97 4.63
CA ARG A 15 1.62 -27.87 5.32
C ARG A 15 3.00 -27.68 4.69
N VAL A 16 3.24 -26.48 4.16
CA VAL A 16 4.55 -26.09 3.62
C VAL A 16 5.29 -25.33 4.71
N GLU A 17 6.43 -25.87 5.14
CA GLU A 17 7.29 -25.23 6.12
C GLU A 17 7.84 -23.91 5.56
N PRO A 18 8.00 -22.84 6.38
CA PRO A 18 8.47 -21.54 5.90
C PRO A 18 9.81 -21.60 5.16
N SER A 19 10.70 -22.53 5.53
CA SER A 19 12.00 -22.76 4.87
C SER A 19 11.88 -23.35 3.45
N GLN A 20 10.76 -24.00 3.14
CA GLN A 20 10.46 -24.57 1.82
C GLN A 20 9.75 -23.57 0.90
N ARG A 21 9.33 -22.41 1.43
CA ARG A 21 8.80 -21.34 0.58
C ARG A 21 9.94 -20.79 -0.25
N ALA A 22 9.77 -20.81 -1.56
CA ALA A 22 10.73 -20.19 -2.47
C ALA A 22 11.07 -18.79 -1.95
N LEU A 23 12.37 -18.49 -1.78
CA LEU A 23 12.85 -17.16 -1.36
C LEU A 23 12.42 -16.03 -2.32
N LYS A 24 11.84 -16.41 -3.47
CA LYS A 24 11.29 -15.50 -4.45
C LYS A 24 9.93 -14.97 -3.97
N PRO A 25 9.69 -13.66 -4.09
CA PRO A 25 8.40 -13.10 -3.73
C PRO A 25 7.32 -13.64 -4.65
N ARG A 26 6.13 -13.85 -4.10
CA ARG A 26 4.94 -14.27 -4.86
C ARG A 26 4.55 -13.25 -5.94
N ASN A 27 4.95 -12.00 -5.76
CA ASN A 27 4.77 -10.93 -6.73
C ASN A 27 6.15 -10.44 -7.22
N PRO A 28 6.50 -10.61 -8.50
CA PRO A 28 7.79 -10.21 -9.05
C PRO A 28 8.03 -8.68 -8.98
N ILE A 29 6.96 -7.89 -8.89
CA ILE A 29 7.00 -6.42 -8.83
C ILE A 29 7.18 -5.92 -7.39
N ALA A 30 6.95 -6.77 -6.37
CA ALA A 30 7.02 -6.33 -4.97
C ALA A 30 8.42 -5.90 -4.52
N LEU A 31 9.48 -6.56 -5.01
CA LEU A 31 10.86 -6.17 -4.72
C LEU A 31 11.23 -4.82 -5.35
N PRO A 32 11.06 -4.61 -6.67
CA PRO A 32 11.39 -3.33 -7.27
C PRO A 32 10.49 -2.20 -6.74
N VAL A 33 9.22 -2.44 -6.40
CA VAL A 33 8.39 -1.40 -5.75
C VAL A 33 8.95 -1.04 -4.38
N ARG A 34 9.29 -2.02 -3.52
CA ARG A 34 9.93 -1.73 -2.22
C ARG A 34 11.23 -0.96 -2.35
N GLN A 35 12.02 -1.25 -3.39
CA GLN A 35 13.29 -0.56 -3.66
C GLN A 35 13.09 0.83 -4.30
N ARG A 36 12.02 1.02 -5.09
CA ARG A 36 11.65 2.29 -5.72
C ARG A 36 10.89 3.23 -4.79
N VAL A 37 10.33 2.75 -3.68
CA VAL A 37 9.75 3.62 -2.64
C VAL A 37 10.90 4.45 -2.10
N ALA A 38 11.04 5.67 -2.64
CA ALA A 38 12.02 6.68 -2.28
C ALA A 38 11.73 7.31 -0.90
N GLY A 39 11.48 6.46 0.11
CA GLY A 39 11.03 6.88 1.44
C GLY A 39 9.52 7.13 1.53
N SER A 40 9.09 7.62 2.69
CA SER A 40 7.70 8.05 2.94
C SER A 40 7.25 9.03 1.86
N HIS A 41 6.00 8.94 1.42
CA HIS A 41 5.45 9.83 0.40
C HIS A 41 5.42 11.27 0.94
N GLU A 42 6.47 12.04 0.67
CA GLU A 42 6.51 13.45 1.04
C GLU A 42 5.66 14.29 0.09
N LYS A 43 5.15 15.41 0.60
CA LYS A 43 4.55 16.45 -0.24
C LYS A 43 5.66 17.16 -1.00
N THR A 44 5.39 17.49 -2.27
CA THR A 44 6.27 18.34 -3.07
C THR A 44 6.47 19.69 -2.39
N GLU A 45 7.57 20.39 -2.67
CA GLU A 45 7.82 21.73 -2.11
C GLU A 45 6.70 22.72 -2.43
N SER A 46 6.11 22.63 -3.62
CA SER A 46 4.95 23.42 -4.02
C SER A 46 3.73 23.16 -3.14
N ALA A 47 3.47 21.90 -2.79
CA ALA A 47 2.37 21.53 -1.89
C ALA A 47 2.62 22.00 -0.45
N LYS A 48 3.87 21.95 0.03
CA LYS A 48 4.27 22.52 1.33
C LYS A 48 4.03 24.05 1.36
N ARG A 49 4.41 24.77 0.30
CA ARG A 49 4.18 26.22 0.16
C ARG A 49 2.69 26.59 0.13
N GLN A 50 1.87 25.86 -0.62
CA GLN A 50 0.42 26.10 -0.66
C GLN A 50 -0.23 25.92 0.71
N LEU A 51 0.20 24.90 1.46
CA LEU A 51 -0.28 24.66 2.82
C LEU A 51 0.08 25.82 3.75
N GLN A 52 1.32 26.30 3.70
CA GLN A 52 1.77 27.46 4.49
C GLN A 52 0.96 28.73 4.17
N ASN A 53 0.72 29.01 2.88
CA ASN A 53 -0.09 30.18 2.47
C ASN A 53 -1.52 30.11 3.02
N ARG A 54 -2.14 28.92 3.00
CA ARG A 54 -3.49 28.72 3.58
C ARG A 54 -3.49 28.93 5.09
N LEU A 55 -2.46 28.45 5.79
CA LEU A 55 -2.33 28.65 7.24
C LEU A 55 -2.14 30.12 7.59
N LEU A 56 -1.27 30.84 6.85
CA LEU A 56 -1.07 32.27 7.04
C LEU A 56 -2.34 33.07 6.80
N LYS A 57 -3.06 32.76 5.70
CA LYS A 57 -4.35 33.40 5.41
C LYS A 57 -5.36 33.16 6.54
N LYS A 58 -5.44 31.93 7.05
CA LYS A 58 -6.33 31.60 8.17
C LYS A 58 -5.97 32.33 9.47
N ALA A 59 -4.67 32.55 9.73
CA ALA A 59 -4.23 33.32 10.89
C ALA A 59 -4.62 34.80 10.74
N LEU A 60 -4.28 35.41 9.60
CA LEU A 60 -4.61 36.81 9.31
C LEU A 60 -6.13 37.09 9.31
N ASP A 61 -6.92 36.27 8.60
CA ASP A 61 -8.38 36.43 8.54
C ASP A 61 -9.07 36.09 9.89
N GLY A 62 -8.36 35.44 10.82
CA GLY A 62 -8.85 35.05 12.14
C GLY A 62 -8.62 36.11 13.22
N ASP A 63 -7.63 36.98 13.06
CA ASP A 63 -7.28 38.06 14.00
C ASP A 63 -8.13 39.33 13.78
N ASP A 64 -8.74 39.51 12.59
CA ASP A 64 -9.59 40.66 12.22
C ASP A 64 -11.06 40.55 12.71
N LYS A 65 -11.40 39.55 13.54
CA LYS A 65 -12.78 39.25 13.96
C LYS A 65 -13.09 39.41 15.46
N ASP A 66 -12.22 40.10 16.21
CA ASP A 66 -12.49 40.51 17.59
C ASP A 66 -12.74 42.03 17.70
#